data_AF-A0A166F6C4-F1
#
_entry.id   AF-A0A166F6C4-F1
#
_cell.length_a   1.000
_cell.length_b   1.000
_cell.length_c   1.000
_cell.angle_alpha   90.00
_cell.angle_beta   90.00
_cell.angle_gamma   90.00
#
_symmetry.space_group_name_H-M   'P 1'
#
loop_
_entity.id
_entity.type
_entity.pdbx_description
1 polymer ?
#
loop_
_entity_poly.entity_id
_entity_poly.type
_entity_poly.pdbx_seq_one_letter_code
_entity_poly.pdbx_strand_id
1 'polypeptide(L)' 'MITNLVLFVPFVLSQPRSFSKILLPPNATSPESVALARRGGGPYVTIADGRILKWLGPDFGFMDFATTASDR' A
#
# COMPACT_ATOMS: atom_id res chain seq x y z
N MET A 1 45.91 -10.34 -26.12
CA MET A 1 45.25 -10.86 -24.91
C MET A 1 44.47 -9.70 -24.30
N ILE A 2 43.14 -9.66 -24.50
CA ILE A 2 42.28 -8.58 -23.98
C ILE A 2 41.53 -9.17 -22.78
N THR A 3 41.77 -8.62 -21.60
CA THR A 3 41.11 -9.05 -20.36
C THR A 3 39.77 -8.32 -20.24
N ASN A 4 38.66 -9.06 -20.29
CA ASN A 4 37.34 -8.50 -20.01
C ASN A 4 37.25 -8.12 -18.53
N LEU A 5 37.04 -6.83 -18.24
CA LEU A 5 36.72 -6.34 -16.90
C LEU A 5 35.22 -6.53 -16.67
N VAL A 6 34.84 -7.58 -15.94
CA VAL A 6 33.45 -7.76 -15.49
C VAL A 6 33.27 -6.94 -14.22
N LEU A 7 32.57 -5.80 -14.33
CA LEU A 7 32.12 -5.01 -13.19
C LEU A 7 30.99 -5.77 -12.47
N PHE A 8 31.33 -6.52 -11.43
CA PHE A 8 30.33 -7.07 -10.51
C PHE A 8 29.89 -5.95 -9.57
N VAL A 9 28.76 -5.30 -9.87
CA VAL A 9 28.15 -4.36 -8.94
C VAL A 9 27.37 -5.20 -7.93
N PRO A 10 27.81 -5.35 -6.65
CA PRO A 10 26.97 -5.97 -5.66
C PRO A 10 25.82 -5.00 -5.43
N PHE A 11 24.67 -5.29 -6.04
CA PHE A 11 23.43 -4.59 -5.78
C PHE A 11 22.98 -4.95 -4.37
N VAL A 12 23.64 -4.36 -3.37
CA VAL A 12 23.16 -4.39 -1.99
C VAL A 12 21.95 -3.47 -1.98
N LEU A 13 20.77 -4.05 -2.21
CA LEU A 13 19.49 -3.39 -1.93
C LEU A 13 19.57 -2.86 -0.49
N SER A 14 19.73 -1.54 -0.37
CA SER A 14 19.68 -0.84 0.90
C SER A 14 18.35 -1.18 1.55
N GLN A 15 18.37 -2.08 2.54
CA GLN A 15 17.16 -2.49 3.24
C GLN A 15 16.54 -1.25 3.89
N PRO A 16 15.22 -1.03 3.80
CA PRO A 16 14.58 0.09 4.48
C PRO A 16 14.84 -0.04 5.98
N ARG A 17 15.55 0.94 6.55
CA ARG A 17 15.93 0.95 7.98
C ARG A 17 14.74 1.18 8.92
N SER A 18 13.60 1.62 8.38
CA SER A 18 12.38 1.92 9.14
C SER A 18 11.16 1.76 8.24
N PHE A 19 10.06 1.28 8.82
CA PHE A 19 8.75 1.21 8.16
C PHE A 19 7.66 1.62 9.15
N SER A 20 6.68 2.38 8.68
CA SER A 20 5.51 2.80 9.46
C SER A 20 4.28 2.02 9.03
N LYS A 21 3.47 1.58 10.01
CA LYS A 21 2.19 0.94 9.76
C LYS A 21 1.06 1.94 9.94
N ILE A 22 0.08 1.86 9.06
CA ILE A 22 -1.20 2.55 9.20
C ILE A 22 -2.25 1.49 9.48
N LEU A 23 -2.98 1.63 10.58
CA LEU A 23 -3.96 0.63 11.03
C LEU A 23 -5.31 0.87 10.38
N LEU A 24 -5.97 -0.23 10.01
CA LEU A 24 -7.37 -0.20 9.59
C LEU A 24 -8.29 0.00 10.80
N PRO A 25 -9.52 0.51 10.60
CA PRO A 25 -10.51 0.62 11.65
C PRO A 25 -10.82 -0.77 12.27
N PRO A 26 -11.20 -0.86 13.55
CA PRO A 26 -11.45 -2.14 14.21
C PRO A 26 -12.52 -3.01 13.55
N ASN A 27 -13.47 -2.40 12.84
CA ASN A 27 -14.54 -3.09 12.11
C ASN A 27 -14.14 -3.51 10.68
N ALA A 28 -12.92 -3.20 10.24
CA ALA A 28 -12.39 -3.56 8.93
C ALA A 28 -11.50 -4.80 9.07
N THR A 29 -12.02 -5.96 8.69
CA THR A 29 -11.28 -7.24 8.73
C THR A 29 -10.88 -7.64 7.31
N SER A 30 -9.72 -8.28 7.19
CA SER A 30 -9.24 -8.87 5.93
C SER A 30 -9.12 -7.86 4.77
N PRO A 31 -8.05 -7.03 4.75
CA PRO A 31 -7.75 -6.22 3.58
C PRO A 31 -7.40 -7.10 2.39
N GLU A 32 -8.04 -6.84 1.25
CA GLU A 32 -7.89 -7.64 0.04
C GLU A 32 -7.03 -6.95 -1.02
N SER A 33 -7.11 -5.62 -1.13
CA SER A 33 -6.32 -4.85 -2.08
C SER A 33 -6.03 -3.43 -1.60
N VAL A 34 -5.00 -2.81 -2.19
CA VAL A 34 -4.60 -1.43 -1.91
C VAL A 34 -4.28 -0.69 -3.21
N ALA A 35 -4.73 0.57 -3.32
CA ALA A 35 -4.40 1.45 -4.44
C ALA A 35 -3.89 2.80 -3.92
N LEU A 36 -2.89 3.38 -4.58
CA LEU A 36 -2.34 4.68 -4.21
C LEU A 36 -2.91 5.77 -5.11
N ALA A 37 -3.41 6.84 -4.50
CA ALA A 37 -3.80 8.03 -5.24
C ALA A 37 -2.59 8.70 -5.91
N ARG A 38 -2.79 9.27 -7.11
CA ARG A 38 -1.82 10.21 -7.68
C ARG A 38 -1.64 11.42 -6.74
N ARG A 39 -0.44 11.99 -6.74
CA ARG A 39 -0.09 13.23 -5.98
C ARG A 39 -0.30 13.13 -4.47
N GLY A 40 -0.12 11.95 -3.87
CA GLY A 40 -0.07 11.81 -2.40
C GLY A 40 -1.42 11.86 -1.70
N GLY A 41 -2.54 11.69 -2.41
CA GLY A 41 -3.90 11.72 -1.83
C GLY A 41 -4.29 10.54 -0.92
N GLY A 42 -3.32 9.88 -0.28
CA GLY A 42 -3.52 8.71 0.58
C GLY A 42 -3.85 7.41 -0.17
N PRO A 43 -3.65 6.25 0.47
CA PRO A 43 -4.10 4.96 -0.05
C PRO A 43 -5.62 4.77 0.03
N TYR A 44 -6.13 3.91 -0.84
CA TYR A 44 -7.44 3.25 -0.74
C TYR A 44 -7.22 1.77 -0.41
N VAL A 45 -8.08 1.20 0.42
CA VAL A 45 -8.04 -0.22 0.78
C VAL A 45 -9.42 -0.84 0.58
N THR A 46 -9.49 -1.97 -0.13
CA THR A 46 -10.70 -2.80 -0.16
C THR A 46 -10.64 -3.85 0.92
N ILE A 47 -11.78 -4.15 1.53
CA ILE A 47 -11.91 -5.17 2.58
C ILE A 47 -13.00 -6.17 2.20
N ALA A 48 -12.96 -7.35 2.84
CA ALA A 48 -13.80 -8.50 2.49
C ALA A 48 -15.32 -8.26 2.55
N ASP A 49 -15.78 -7.23 3.26
CA ASP A 49 -17.20 -6.86 3.31
C ASP A 49 -17.67 -6.02 2.10
N GLY A 50 -16.78 -5.77 1.13
CA GLY A 50 -17.06 -5.01 -0.09
C GLY A 50 -16.82 -3.51 0.05
N ARG A 51 -16.54 -2.99 1.25
CA ARG A 51 -16.22 -1.57 1.41
C ARG A 51 -14.85 -1.20 0.85
N ILE A 52 -14.76 0.02 0.35
CA ILE A 52 -13.54 0.71 -0.06
C ILE A 52 -13.32 1.83 0.94
N LEU A 53 -12.21 1.79 1.66
CA LEU A 53 -11.80 2.79 2.62
C LEU A 53 -10.77 3.73 2.01
N LYS A 54 -10.82 5.02 2.34
CA LYS A 54 -9.82 6.02 1.93
C LYS A 54 -9.08 6.54 3.15
N TRP A 55 -7.75 6.58 3.08
CA TRP A 55 -6.91 7.25 4.07
C TRP A 55 -6.98 8.77 3.88
N LEU A 56 -7.44 9.48 4.90
CA LEU A 56 -7.61 10.94 4.89
C LEU A 56 -6.50 11.68 5.64
N GLY A 57 -5.50 10.97 6.17
CA GLY A 57 -4.42 11.55 6.95
C GLY A 57 -4.47 11.14 8.41
N PRO A 58 -3.44 11.52 9.20
CA PRO A 58 -3.28 11.10 10.58
C PRO A 58 -4.42 11.54 11.51
N ASP A 59 -5.05 12.68 11.22
CA ASP A 59 -6.13 13.22 12.06
C ASP A 59 -7.46 12.48 11.89
N PHE A 60 -7.67 11.84 10.73
CA PHE A 60 -8.95 11.24 10.34
C PHE A 60 -8.88 9.72 10.16
N GLY A 61 -7.72 9.18 9.82
CA GLY A 61 -7.57 7.76 9.57
C GLY A 61 -8.17 7.30 8.25
N PHE A 62 -8.60 6.03 8.23
CA PHE A 62 -9.41 5.46 7.14
C PHE A 62 -10.90 5.74 7.36
N MET A 63 -11.58 6.19 6.31
CA MET A 63 -13.03 6.37 6.30
C MET A 63 -13.68 5.65 5.12
N ASP A 64 -14.95 5.29 5.27
CA ASP A 64 -15.75 4.71 4.19
C ASP A 64 -15.80 5.66 2.99
N PHE A 65 -15.48 5.16 1.80
CA PHE A 65 -15.45 5.93 0.56
C PHE A 65 -16.45 5.42 -0.46
N ALA A 66 -16.50 4.10 -0.67
CA ALA A 66 -17.42 3.46 -1.59
C ALA A 66 -17.66 2.00 -1.18
N THR A 67 -18.57 1.31 -1.86
CA THR A 67 -18.71 -0.15 -1.79
C THR A 67 -18.64 -0.73 -3.18
N THR A 68 -18.13 -1.96 -3.32
CA THR A 68 -18.26 -2.71 -4.57
C THR A 68 -19.73 -3.06 -4.79
N ALA A 69 -20.15 -3.08 -6.06
CA ALA A 69 -21.46 -3.62 -6.40
C ALA A 69 -21.48 -5.11 -6.02
N SER A 70 -22.52 -5.53 -5.30
CA SER A 70 -22.75 -6.96 -5.09
C SER A 70 -23.29 -7.52 -6.40
N ASP A 71 -22.59 -8.46 -7.00
CA ASP A 71 -23.03 -9.16 -8.21
C ASP A 71 -24.04 -10.29 -7.88
N ARG A 72 -24.85 -10.09 -6.83
CA ARG A 72 -25.78 -11.10 -6.31
C ARG A 72 -27.17 -11.02 -6.94
#